data_AF-A0A260VZK8-F1
#
_entry.id   AF-A0A260VZK8-F1
#
_cell.length_a   1.000
_cell.length_b   1.000
_cell.length_c   1.000
_cell.angle_alpha   90.00
_cell.angle_beta   90.00
_cell.angle_gamma   90.00
#
_symmetry.space_group_name_H-M   'P 1'
#
loop_
_entity.id
_entity.type
_entity.pdbx_description
1 polymer ?
#
loop_
_entity_poly.entity_id
_entity_poly.type
_entity_poly.pdbx_seq_one_letter_code
_entity_poly.pdbx_strand_id
1 'polypeptide(L)'
;MHEVTTHTSGTSVETAVMAALATVPAHVCTHALGQVTAYTARADRAAVDPNASTETAHREQAAKWACIARENGASEAQITAAYQQGQHPTAA
;
A
#
# COMPACT_ATOMS: atom_id res chain seq x y z
N MET A 1 48.31 21.82 22.22
CA MET A 1 46.89 21.75 22.63
C MET A 1 46.09 21.71 21.35
N HIS A 2 45.72 20.53 20.87
CA HIS A 2 44.92 20.38 19.65
C HIS A 2 43.49 20.05 20.08
N GLU A 3 42.59 21.00 19.86
CA GLU A 3 41.16 20.80 20.01
C GLU A 3 40.70 19.77 18.98
N VAL A 4 40.17 18.66 19.48
CA VAL A 4 39.39 17.70 18.70
C VAL A 4 37.98 18.27 18.61
N THR A 5 37.65 18.89 17.47
CA THR A 5 36.27 19.21 17.14
C THR A 5 35.51 17.91 16.92
N THR A 6 34.73 17.51 17.91
CA THR A 6 33.79 16.40 17.83
C THR A 6 32.72 16.73 16.79
N HIS A 7 32.78 16.03 15.65
CA HIS A 7 31.78 16.09 14.59
C HIS A 7 30.42 15.62 15.12
N THR A 8 29.57 16.57 15.47
CA THR A 8 28.18 16.37 15.94
C THR A 8 27.19 16.14 14.80
N SER A 9 27.66 16.14 13.54
CA SER A 9 26.79 16.05 12.35
C SER A 9 26.30 14.63 12.01
N GLY A 10 26.92 13.58 12.57
CA GLY A 10 26.55 12.19 12.27
C GLY A 10 25.19 11.77 12.84
N THR A 11 24.85 12.22 14.05
CA THR A 11 23.65 11.78 14.77
C THR A 11 22.35 12.38 14.23
N SER A 12 22.38 13.62 13.71
CA SER A 12 21.19 14.30 13.20
C SER A 12 20.70 13.70 11.88
N VAL A 13 21.61 13.40 10.95
CA VAL A 13 21.25 12.77 9.67
C VAL A 13 20.76 11.34 9.88
N GLU A 14 21.45 10.56 10.71
CA GLU A 14 21.04 9.20 11.06
C GLU A 14 19.64 9.17 11.70
N THR A 15 19.36 10.08 12.63
CA THR A 15 18.03 10.21 13.24
C THR A 15 16.96 10.57 12.20
N ALA A 16 17.26 11.49 11.27
CA ALA A 16 16.33 11.86 10.20
C ALA A 16 16.06 10.68 9.24
N VAL A 17 17.09 9.89 8.91
CA VAL A 17 16.94 8.69 8.07
C VAL A 17 16.09 7.63 8.77
N MET A 18 16.35 7.35 10.06
CA MET A 18 15.55 6.37 10.81
C MET A 18 14.09 6.82 10.97
N ALA A 19 13.86 8.12 11.19
CA ALA A 19 12.51 8.69 11.22
C ALA A 19 11.80 8.55 9.86
N ALA A 20 12.50 8.80 8.76
CA ALA A 20 11.95 8.61 7.42
C ALA A 20 11.61 7.13 7.15
N LEU A 21 12.51 6.20 7.50
CA LEU A 21 12.27 4.76 7.35
C LEU A 21 11.07 4.27 8.15
N ALA A 22 10.81 4.84 9.33
CA ALA A 22 9.64 4.52 10.14
C ALA A 22 8.30 4.86 9.46
N THR A 23 8.30 5.76 8.45
CA THR A 23 7.09 6.12 7.70
C THR A 23 6.80 5.17 6.52
N VAL A 24 7.78 4.37 6.10
CA VAL A 24 7.65 3.48 4.93
C VAL A 24 6.46 2.53 5.03
N PRO A 25 6.19 1.85 6.17
CA PRO A 25 5.02 0.98 6.28
C PRO A 25 3.71 1.71 6.02
N ALA A 26 3.55 2.96 6.48
CA ALA A 26 2.33 3.74 6.25
C ALA A 26 2.14 4.07 4.76
N HIS A 27 3.21 4.38 4.04
CA HIS A 27 3.17 4.58 2.59
C HIS A 27 2.82 3.30 1.83
N VAL A 28 3.44 2.17 2.19
CA VAL A 28 3.15 0.87 1.58
C VAL A 28 1.71 0.45 1.86
N CYS A 29 1.22 0.61 3.09
CA CYS A 29 -0.16 0.35 3.48
C CYS A 29 -1.15 1.15 2.62
N THR A 30 -0.93 2.46 2.50
CA THR A 30 -1.77 3.35 1.67
C THR A 30 -1.79 2.91 0.20
N HIS A 31 -0.62 2.61 -0.36
CA HIS A 31 -0.52 2.13 -1.73
C HIS A 31 -1.23 0.79 -1.93
N ALA A 32 -1.00 -0.17 -1.02
CA ALA A 32 -1.58 -1.50 -1.10
C ALA A 32 -3.12 -1.45 -1.03
N LEU A 33 -3.70 -0.62 -0.16
CA LEU A 33 -5.15 -0.41 -0.12
C LEU A 33 -5.68 0.16 -1.45
N GLY A 34 -4.98 1.14 -2.04
CA GLY A 34 -5.35 1.68 -3.36
C GLY A 34 -5.29 0.61 -4.47
N GLN A 35 -4.34 -0.33 -4.38
CA GLN A 35 -4.25 -1.44 -5.32
C GLN A 35 -5.35 -2.50 -5.12
N VAL A 36 -5.77 -2.77 -3.88
CA VAL A 36 -6.96 -3.61 -3.61
C VAL A 36 -8.16 -3.04 -4.37
N THR A 37 -8.46 -1.76 -4.17
CA THR A 37 -9.55 -1.06 -4.87
C THR A 37 -9.42 -1.16 -6.40
N ALA A 38 -8.24 -0.87 -6.94
CA ALA A 38 -8.02 -0.87 -8.39
C ALA A 38 -8.19 -2.26 -9.03
N TYR A 39 -7.64 -3.30 -8.42
CA TYR A 39 -7.72 -4.66 -8.96
C TYR A 39 -9.11 -5.28 -8.77
N THR A 40 -9.82 -4.93 -7.70
CA THR A 40 -11.24 -5.29 -7.55
C THR A 40 -12.08 -4.66 -8.66
N ALA A 41 -11.90 -3.36 -8.94
CA ALA A 41 -12.61 -2.69 -10.04
C ALA A 41 -12.26 -3.25 -11.43
N ARG A 42 -11.07 -3.84 -11.60
CA ARG A 42 -10.67 -4.53 -12.85
C ARG A 42 -11.29 -5.91 -12.94
N ALA A 43 -11.35 -6.65 -11.83
CA ALA A 43 -12.02 -7.94 -11.76
C ALA A 43 -13.50 -7.80 -12.11
N ASP A 44 -14.21 -6.84 -11.52
CA ASP A 44 -15.65 -6.67 -11.78
C ASP A 44 -15.93 -6.24 -13.23
N ARG A 45 -15.05 -5.43 -13.84
CA ARG A 45 -15.12 -5.11 -15.27
C ARG A 45 -14.85 -6.32 -16.17
N ALA A 46 -13.94 -7.21 -15.77
CA ALA A 46 -13.68 -8.45 -16.50
C ALA A 46 -14.84 -9.45 -16.35
N ALA A 47 -15.49 -9.50 -15.18
CA ALA A 47 -16.60 -10.42 -14.91
C ALA A 47 -17.83 -10.19 -15.81
N VAL A 48 -18.02 -8.97 -16.33
CA VAL A 48 -19.12 -8.65 -17.25
C VAL A 48 -18.77 -8.87 -18.73
N ASP A 49 -17.50 -9.13 -19.05
CA ASP A 49 -17.03 -9.44 -20.40
C ASP A 49 -16.89 -10.97 -20.56
N PRO A 50 -17.75 -11.62 -21.37
CA PRO A 50 -17.72 -13.07 -21.55
C PRO A 50 -16.44 -13.59 -22.22
N ASN A 51 -15.62 -12.72 -22.80
CA ASN A 51 -14.34 -13.08 -23.42
C ASN A 51 -13.12 -12.78 -22.52
N ALA A 52 -13.31 -12.16 -21.36
CA ALA A 52 -12.21 -11.82 -20.49
C ALA A 52 -11.69 -13.04 -19.73
N SER A 53 -10.41 -13.38 -19.94
CA SER A 53 -9.71 -14.44 -19.21
C SER A 53 -8.99 -13.95 -17.94
N THR A 54 -9.11 -12.66 -17.63
CA THR A 54 -8.29 -12.00 -16.59
C THR A 54 -9.01 -11.77 -15.26
N GLU A 55 -10.31 -12.10 -15.14
CA GLU A 55 -11.07 -11.88 -13.90
C GLU A 55 -10.37 -12.53 -12.70
N THR A 56 -10.08 -13.82 -12.77
CA THR A 56 -9.42 -14.57 -11.70
C THR A 56 -8.06 -13.97 -11.35
N ALA A 57 -7.27 -13.60 -12.36
CA ALA A 57 -5.95 -12.98 -12.13
C ALA A 57 -6.07 -11.62 -11.41
N HIS A 58 -7.11 -10.82 -11.72
CA HIS A 58 -7.36 -9.57 -11.02
C HIS A 58 -7.84 -9.79 -9.58
N ARG A 59 -8.66 -10.82 -9.32
CA ARG A 59 -9.07 -11.23 -7.96
C ARG A 59 -7.87 -11.65 -7.11
N GLU A 60 -7.00 -12.50 -7.66
CA GLU A 60 -5.77 -12.95 -6.99
C GLU A 60 -4.84 -11.79 -6.69
N GLN A 61 -4.70 -10.84 -7.62
CA GLN A 61 -3.86 -9.67 -7.41
C GLN A 61 -4.43 -8.73 -6.33
N ALA A 62 -5.75 -8.56 -6.24
CA ALA A 62 -6.37 -7.83 -5.15
C ALA A 62 -6.12 -8.53 -3.79
N ALA A 63 -6.24 -9.85 -3.74
CA ALA A 63 -5.94 -10.64 -2.53
C ALA A 63 -4.47 -10.51 -2.10
N LYS A 64 -3.53 -10.54 -3.05
CA LYS A 64 -2.10 -10.32 -2.79
C LYS A 64 -1.84 -8.93 -2.18
N TRP A 65 -2.46 -7.89 -2.72
CA TRP A 65 -2.34 -6.54 -2.18
C TRP A 65 -2.97 -6.39 -0.80
N ALA A 66 -4.07 -7.08 -0.52
CA ALA A 66 -4.66 -7.12 0.82
C ALA A 66 -3.70 -7.74 1.86
N CYS A 67 -2.96 -8.80 1.50
CA CYS A 67 -1.92 -9.35 2.35
C CYS A 67 -0.81 -8.33 2.62
N ILE A 68 -0.31 -7.65 1.59
CA ILE A 68 0.71 -6.59 1.74
C ILE A 68 0.19 -5.44 2.62
N ALA A 69 -1.06 -5.03 2.46
CA ALA A 69 -1.67 -4.01 3.30
C ALA A 69 -1.68 -4.44 4.79
N ARG A 70 -2.07 -5.69 5.06
CA ARG A 70 -2.09 -6.26 6.42
C ARG A 70 -0.69 -6.32 7.04
N GLU A 71 0.31 -6.76 6.28
CA GLU A 71 1.71 -6.79 6.70
C GLU A 71 2.24 -5.39 7.05
N ASN A 72 1.63 -4.35 6.50
CA ASN A 72 2.01 -2.95 6.73
C ASN A 72 1.02 -2.20 7.64
N GLY A 73 0.21 -2.92 8.40
CA GLY A 73 -0.61 -2.35 9.48
C GLY A 73 -2.04 -1.96 9.09
N ALA A 74 -2.54 -2.35 7.91
CA ALA A 74 -3.95 -2.21 7.60
C ALA A 74 -4.81 -3.13 8.47
N SER A 75 -5.91 -2.61 8.98
CA SER A 75 -6.96 -3.40 9.63
C SER A 75 -7.85 -4.12 8.60
N GLU A 76 -8.53 -5.18 9.03
CA GLU A 76 -9.55 -5.85 8.20
C GLU A 76 -10.65 -4.91 7.74
N ALA A 77 -11.03 -3.92 8.56
CA ALA A 77 -12.02 -2.91 8.20
C ALA A 77 -11.55 -2.03 7.03
N GLN A 78 -10.28 -1.60 7.04
CA GLN A 78 -9.69 -0.82 5.94
C GLN A 78 -9.59 -1.64 4.66
N ILE A 79 -9.19 -2.89 4.76
CA ILE A 79 -9.12 -3.82 3.62
C ILE A 79 -10.53 -4.06 3.03
N THR A 80 -11.52 -4.30 3.90
CA THR A 80 -12.92 -4.48 3.49
C THR A 80 -13.47 -3.24 2.80
N ALA A 81 -13.20 -2.06 3.35
CA ALA A 81 -13.60 -0.79 2.72
C ALA A 81 -12.96 -0.63 1.34
N ALA A 82 -11.67 -0.96 1.18
CA ALA A 82 -11.00 -0.89 -0.11
C ALA A 82 -11.62 -1.82 -1.17
N TYR A 83 -12.02 -3.04 -0.79
CA TYR A 83 -12.77 -3.94 -1.66
C TYR A 83 -14.13 -3.35 -2.06
N GLN A 84 -14.90 -2.84 -1.10
CA GLN A 84 -16.22 -2.24 -1.34
C GLN A 84 -16.13 -1.02 -2.28
N GLN A 85 -15.11 -0.17 -2.09
CA GLN A 85 -14.84 0.96 -2.98
C GLN A 85 -14.51 0.51 -4.40
N GLY A 86 -13.82 -0.63 -4.57
CA GLY A 86 -13.51 -1.18 -5.88
C GLY A 86 -14.73 -1.73 -6.61
N GLN A 87 -15.69 -2.29 -5.85
CA GLN A 87 -16.95 -2.84 -6.36
C GLN A 87 -17.96 -1.75 -6.74
N HIS A 88 -17.93 -0.64 -6.01
CA HIS A 88 -18.79 0.51 -6.24
C HIS A 88 -17.93 1.76 -6.39
N PRO A 89 -17.23 1.93 -7.53
CA PRO A 89 -16.52 3.17 -7.78
C PRO A 89 -17.57 4.28 -7.76
N THR A 90 -17.52 5.12 -6.73
CA THR A 90 -18.36 6.32 -6.69
C THR A 90 -17.95 7.12 -7.92
N ALA A 91 -18.88 7.30 -8.86
CA ALA A 91 -18.62 8.09 -10.05
C ALA A 91 -18.11 9.47 -9.61
N ALA A 92 -16.87 9.77 -9.99
CA ALA A 92 -16.26 11.07 -9.77
C ALA A 92 -16.90 12.13 -10.68
#